data_AF-A0A838SE96-F1
#
_entry.id   AF-A0A838SE96-F1
#
_cell.length_a   1.000
_cell.length_b   1.000
_cell.length_c   1.000
_cell.angle_alpha   90.00
_cell.angle_beta   90.00
_cell.angle_gamma   90.00
#
_symmetry.space_group_name_H-M   'P 1'
#
loop_
_entity.id
_entity.type
_entity.pdbx_description
1 polymer ?
#
loop_
_entity_poly.entity_id
_entity_poly.type
_entity_poly.pdbx_seq_one_letter_code
_entity_poly.pdbx_strand_id
1 'polypeptide(L)'
;MNALSDHTFKRYFLTGLFLIIPAWGTLLILYTLLETLEHMTEGIVWALYGVRIPGSGITFFCLLVLWVGMGTTHLLGQQIHRKLENSLERIPFVHSIYYTLKSMADVIKFRERFGQSKVVAFPFPRDGLWALGFDMG
;
A
#
# COMPACT_ATOMS: atom_id res chain seq x y z
N MET A 1 -38.16 33.10 7.22
CA MET A 1 -38.06 31.63 6.99
C MET A 1 -36.81 31.24 6.17
N ASN A 2 -35.62 31.84 6.41
CA ASN A 2 -34.43 31.62 5.53
C ASN A 2 -33.16 31.09 6.21
N ALA A 3 -33.16 30.77 7.52
CA ALA A 3 -31.93 30.37 8.22
C ALA A 3 -31.67 28.84 8.27
N LEU A 4 -32.64 28.00 7.87
CA LEU A 4 -32.55 26.53 8.04
C LEU A 4 -32.07 25.79 6.77
N SER A 5 -32.12 26.42 5.59
CA SER A 5 -31.71 25.79 4.32
C SER A 5 -30.18 25.73 4.15
N ASP A 6 -29.47 26.75 4.65
CA ASP A 6 -28.05 26.96 4.38
C ASP A 6 -27.17 25.89 5.06
N HIS A 7 -27.54 25.45 6.27
CA HIS A 7 -26.81 24.41 7.01
C HIS A 7 -27.01 23.02 6.42
N THR A 8 -28.22 22.72 5.94
CA THR A 8 -28.55 21.42 5.36
C THR A 8 -27.85 21.24 4.01
N PHE A 9 -27.85 22.29 3.17
CA PHE A 9 -27.14 22.29 1.90
C PHE A 9 -25.62 22.13 2.08
N LYS A 10 -25.00 22.91 2.98
CA LYS A 10 -23.56 22.79 3.30
C LYS A 10 -23.19 21.40 3.78
N ARG A 11 -24.04 20.77 4.61
CA ARG A 11 -23.80 19.41 5.11
C ARG A 11 -23.83 18.37 3.99
N TYR A 12 -24.80 18.40 3.09
CA TYR A 12 -24.85 17.48 1.95
C TYR A 12 -23.69 17.71 0.97
N PHE A 13 -23.36 18.97 0.69
CA PHE A 13 -22.20 19.32 -0.15
C PHE A 13 -20.89 18.83 0.45
N LEU A 14 -20.63 19.09 1.74
CA LEU A 14 -19.43 18.61 2.44
C LEU A 14 -19.37 17.08 2.46
N THR A 15 -20.50 16.41 2.66
CA THR A 15 -20.57 14.93 2.66
C THR A 15 -20.24 14.37 1.27
N GLY A 16 -20.81 14.94 0.21
CA GLY A 16 -20.51 14.53 -1.16
C GLY A 16 -19.07 14.82 -1.57
N LEU A 17 -18.54 15.99 -1.20
CA LEU A 17 -17.14 16.35 -1.42
C LEU A 17 -16.19 15.38 -0.70
N PHE A 18 -16.46 15.05 0.57
CA PHE A 18 -15.65 14.12 1.33
C PHE A 18 -15.63 12.71 0.75
N LEU A 19 -16.72 12.28 0.09
CA LEU A 19 -16.79 11.00 -0.61
C LEU A 19 -16.03 11.03 -1.95
N ILE A 20 -16.09 12.14 -2.69
CA ILE A 20 -15.47 12.27 -4.02
C ILE A 20 -13.96 12.47 -3.91
N ILE A 21 -13.47 13.22 -2.92
CA ILE A 21 -12.03 13.48 -2.72
C ILE A 21 -11.17 12.19 -2.77
N PRO A 22 -11.45 11.13 -1.98
CA PRO A 22 -10.64 9.93 -2.00
C PRO A 22 -10.75 9.16 -3.33
N ALA A 23 -11.94 9.12 -3.94
CA ALA A 23 -12.14 8.46 -5.23
C ALA A 23 -11.41 9.19 -6.37
N TRP A 24 -11.41 10.53 -6.35
CA TRP A 24 -10.64 11.33 -7.29
C TRP A 24 -9.15 11.14 -7.09
N GLY A 25 -8.69 11.08 -5.83
CA GLY A 25 -7.30 10.82 -5.49
C GLY A 25 -6.80 9.48 -6.02
N THR A 26 -7.58 8.40 -5.89
CA THR A 26 -7.18 7.08 -6.43
C THR A 26 -7.11 7.09 -7.95
N LEU A 27 -8.08 7.74 -8.64
CA LEU A 27 -8.05 7.88 -10.09
C LEU A 27 -6.84 8.68 -10.57
N LEU A 28 -6.48 9.76 -9.88
CA LEU A 28 -5.31 10.58 -10.22
C LEU A 28 -4.02 9.80 -10.05
N ILE A 29 -3.85 9.10 -8.92
CA ILE A 29 -2.67 8.28 -8.66
C ILE A 29 -2.55 7.18 -9.72
N LEU A 30 -3.65 6.50 -10.05
CA LEU A 30 -3.64 5.43 -11.05
C LEU A 30 -3.33 5.97 -12.44
N TYR A 31 -3.97 7.07 -12.85
CA TYR A 31 -3.73 7.70 -14.14
C TYR A 31 -2.28 8.15 -14.29
N THR A 32 -1.76 8.90 -13.32
CA THR A 32 -0.37 9.41 -13.37
C THR A 32 0.65 8.28 -13.34
N LEU A 33 0.39 7.21 -12.58
CA LEU A 33 1.25 6.03 -12.55
C LEU A 33 1.28 5.30 -13.90
N LEU A 34 0.12 5.04 -14.50
CA LEU A 34 0.04 4.35 -15.79
C LEU A 34 0.63 5.20 -16.92
N GLU A 35 0.33 6.49 -16.96
CA GLU A 35 0.88 7.44 -17.95
C GLU A 35 2.40 7.54 -17.85
N THR A 36 2.94 7.65 -16.62
CA THR A 36 4.40 7.68 -16.40
C THR A 36 5.06 6.40 -16.91
N LEU A 37 4.47 5.24 -16.65
CA LEU A 37 4.99 3.96 -17.12
C LEU A 37 4.86 3.79 -18.62
N GLU A 38 3.75 4.25 -19.22
CA GLU A 38 3.59 4.27 -20.69
C GLU A 38 4.69 5.11 -21.32
N HIS A 39 4.96 6.32 -20.83
CA HIS A 39 6.04 7.17 -21.36
C HIS A 39 7.43 6.55 -21.23
N MET A 40 7.74 5.91 -20.10
CA MET A 40 9.00 5.19 -19.93
C MET A 40 9.12 4.01 -20.89
N THR A 41 8.02 3.27 -21.07
CA THR A 41 7.99 2.08 -21.90
C THR A 41 8.02 2.43 -23.39
N GLU A 42 7.28 3.46 -23.82
CA GLU A 42 7.31 3.98 -25.19
C GLU A 42 8.74 4.35 -25.61
N GLY A 43 9.51 5.01 -24.74
CA GLY A 43 10.91 5.35 -25.03
C GLY A 43 11.78 4.12 -25.27
N ILE A 44 11.62 3.08 -24.46
CA ILE A 44 12.39 1.82 -24.57
C ILE A 44 11.94 1.00 -25.78
N VAL A 45 10.63 0.84 -25.98
CA VAL A 45 10.05 0.05 -27.08
C VAL A 45 10.32 0.72 -28.43
N TRP A 46 10.23 2.05 -28.51
CA TRP A 46 10.58 2.78 -29.72
C TRP A 46 12.08 2.63 -30.04
N ALA A 47 12.96 2.71 -29.05
CA ALA A 47 14.39 2.51 -29.24
C ALA A 47 14.78 1.09 -29.69
N LEU A 48 14.06 0.06 -29.22
CA LEU A 48 14.37 -1.34 -29.53
C LEU A 48 13.68 -1.85 -30.81
N TYR A 49 12.43 -1.48 -31.03
CA TYR A 49 11.57 -2.06 -32.07
C TYR A 49 11.02 -1.03 -33.06
N GLY A 50 11.15 0.27 -32.82
CA GLY A 50 10.67 1.34 -33.70
C GLY A 50 9.14 1.42 -33.84
N VAL A 51 8.38 0.65 -33.05
CA VAL A 51 6.91 0.58 -33.10
C VAL A 51 6.34 1.10 -31.79
N ARG A 52 5.24 1.85 -31.85
CA ARG A 52 4.43 2.18 -30.67
C ARG A 52 3.40 1.10 -30.45
N ILE A 53 3.45 0.44 -29.29
CA ILE A 53 2.44 -0.54 -28.87
C ILE A 53 1.53 0.17 -27.86
N PRO A 54 0.27 0.47 -28.19
CA PRO A 54 -0.65 1.07 -27.23
C PRO A 54 -0.93 0.10 -26.08
N GLY A 55 -0.83 0.58 -24.83
CA GLY A 55 -1.02 -0.25 -23.62
C GLY A 55 0.25 -1.00 -23.18
N SER A 56 1.41 -0.58 -23.69
CA SER A 56 2.71 -1.13 -23.31
C SER A 56 3.03 -0.90 -21.82
N GLY A 57 2.58 0.24 -21.27
CA GLY A 57 2.76 0.61 -19.87
C GLY A 57 2.02 -0.32 -18.91
N ILE A 58 0.84 -0.82 -19.27
CA ILE A 58 0.09 -1.79 -18.45
C ILE A 58 0.84 -3.13 -18.39
N THR A 59 1.33 -3.60 -19.53
CA THR A 59 2.10 -4.85 -19.60
C THR A 59 3.39 -4.73 -18.79
N PHE A 60 4.10 -3.61 -18.94
CA PHE A 60 5.30 -3.32 -18.19
C PHE A 60 5.04 -3.18 -16.68
N PHE A 61 3.94 -2.53 -16.30
CA PHE A 61 3.50 -2.44 -14.91
C PHE A 61 3.30 -3.83 -14.28
N CYS A 62 2.56 -4.72 -14.96
CA CYS A 62 2.36 -6.10 -14.50
C CYS A 62 3.70 -6.85 -14.34
N LEU A 63 4.59 -6.74 -15.32
CA LEU A 63 5.93 -7.32 -15.22
C LEU A 63 6.69 -6.76 -14.02
N LEU A 64 6.75 -5.44 -13.87
CA LEU A 64 7.45 -4.78 -12.77
C LEU A 64 6.93 -5.26 -11.41
N VAL A 65 5.60 -5.32 -11.23
CA VAL A 65 4.98 -5.81 -9.99
C VAL A 65 5.37 -7.26 -9.71
N LEU A 66 5.35 -8.14 -10.72
CA LEU A 66 5.78 -9.53 -10.57
C LEU A 66 7.26 -9.62 -10.18
N TRP A 67 8.13 -8.88 -10.86
CA TRP A 67 9.57 -8.83 -10.56
C TRP A 67 9.85 -8.36 -9.13
N VAL A 68 9.19 -7.29 -8.68
CA VAL A 68 9.30 -6.78 -7.31
C VAL A 68 8.76 -7.79 -6.30
N GLY A 69 7.62 -8.43 -6.59
CA GLY A 69 7.04 -9.47 -5.75
C GLY A 69 7.99 -10.65 -5.56
N MET A 70 8.53 -11.18 -6.66
CA MET A 70 9.53 -12.26 -6.64
C MET A 70 10.79 -11.86 -5.86
N GLY A 71 11.31 -10.65 -6.08
CA GLY A 71 12.46 -10.13 -5.35
C GLY A 71 12.22 -10.01 -3.84
N THR A 72 10.99 -9.70 -3.43
CA THR A 72 10.61 -9.63 -2.02
C THR A 72 10.52 -11.01 -1.37
N THR A 73 10.08 -12.04 -2.11
CA THR A 73 9.98 -13.42 -1.58
C THR A 73 11.32 -14.11 -1.38
N HIS A 74 12.37 -13.69 -2.09
CA HIS A 74 13.70 -14.26 -1.96
C HIS A 74 14.49 -13.56 -0.84
N LEU A 75 15.39 -14.27 -0.14
CA LEU A 75 16.21 -13.74 0.99
C LEU A 75 17.00 -12.47 0.63
N LEU A 76 17.24 -12.22 -0.67
CA LEU A 76 17.85 -10.99 -1.21
C LEU A 76 17.00 -9.73 -0.95
N GLY A 77 15.68 -9.86 -0.83
CA GLY A 77 14.76 -8.74 -0.62
C GLY A 77 15.06 -7.96 0.66
N GLN A 78 15.43 -8.64 1.74
CA GLN A 78 15.71 -8.00 3.03
C GLN A 78 16.96 -7.10 3.00
N GLN A 79 18.01 -7.53 2.29
CA GLN A 79 19.25 -6.75 2.16
C GLN A 79 19.05 -5.53 1.25
N ILE A 80 18.30 -5.69 0.16
CA ILE A 80 17.96 -4.60 -0.77
C ILE A 80 17.07 -3.57 -0.08
N HIS A 81 16.03 -4.01 0.64
CA HIS A 81 15.15 -3.12 1.39
C HIS A 81 15.92 -2.24 2.38
N ARG A 82 16.83 -2.82 3.16
CA ARG A 82 17.63 -2.07 4.14
C ARG A 82 18.55 -1.03 3.48
N LYS A 83 19.08 -1.35 2.29
CA LYS A 83 19.93 -0.42 1.54
C LYS A 83 19.11 0.75 0.97
N LEU A 84 17.91 0.48 0.46
CA LEU A 84 16.98 1.49 -0.04
C LEU A 84 16.51 2.42 1.08
N GLU A 85 16.16 1.88 2.25
CA GLU A 85 15.75 2.67 3.42
C GLU A 85 16.85 3.62 3.87
N ASN A 86 18.09 3.13 4.00
CA ASN A 86 19.23 3.98 4.35
C ASN A 86 19.51 5.09 3.31
N SER A 87 19.18 4.86 2.03
CA SER A 87 19.27 5.89 0.99
C SER A 87 18.15 6.92 1.09
N LEU A 88 16.93 6.48 1.42
CA LEU A 88 15.76 7.33 1.61
C LEU A 88 15.85 8.18 2.90
N GLU A 89 16.48 7.67 3.96
CA GLU A 89 16.76 8.38 5.21
C GLU A 89 17.58 9.67 5.02
N ARG A 90 18.35 9.76 3.93
CA ARG A 90 19.14 10.97 3.60
C ARG A 90 18.31 12.09 2.98
N ILE A 91 17.07 11.81 2.57
CA ILE A 91 16.19 12.77 1.90
C ILE A 91 15.04 13.13 2.86
N PRO A 92 15.15 14.25 3.61
CA PRO A 92 14.28 14.53 4.76
C PRO A 92 12.78 14.63 4.44
N PHE A 93 12.41 15.00 3.21
CA PHE A 93 11.01 15.09 2.80
C PHE A 93 10.40 13.74 2.40
N VAL A 94 11.14 12.92 1.66
CA VAL A 94 10.66 11.63 1.12
C VAL A 94 10.52 10.59 2.23
N HIS A 95 11.40 10.65 3.24
CA HIS A 95 11.35 9.80 4.43
C HIS A 95 9.97 9.84 5.10
N SER A 96 9.45 11.01 5.46
CA SER A 96 8.19 11.12 6.21
C SER A 96 7.00 10.42 5.52
N ILE A 97 6.89 10.59 4.20
CA ILE A 97 5.80 9.99 3.40
C ILE A 97 5.96 8.47 3.31
N TYR A 98 7.18 7.99 3.01
CA TYR A 98 7.44 6.56 2.89
C TYR A 98 7.17 5.81 4.20
N TYR A 99 7.67 6.29 5.34
CA TYR A 99 7.46 5.62 6.62
C TYR A 99 6.00 5.67 7.09
N THR A 100 5.27 6.74 6.76
CA THR A 100 3.83 6.80 7.03
C THR A 100 3.09 5.72 6.24
N LEU A 101 3.34 5.60 4.94
CA LEU A 101 2.71 4.57 4.11
C LEU A 101 3.13 3.16 4.54
N LYS A 102 4.42 2.96 4.84
CA LYS A 102 4.94 1.67 5.31
C LYS A 102 4.30 1.26 6.63
N SER A 103 4.21 2.16 7.60
CA SER A 103 3.60 1.85 8.90
C SER A 103 2.13 1.47 8.77
N MET A 104 1.38 2.15 7.90
CA MET A 104 0.00 1.76 7.60
C MET A 104 -0.08 0.36 6.97
N ALA A 105 0.79 0.05 6.02
CA ALA A 105 0.87 -1.27 5.41
C ALA A 105 1.26 -2.36 6.42
N ASP A 106 2.23 -2.08 7.30
CA ASP A 106 2.67 -3.00 8.35
C ASP A 106 1.57 -3.26 9.38
N VAL A 107 0.78 -2.25 9.75
CA VAL A 107 -0.39 -2.41 10.62
C VAL A 107 -1.45 -3.32 9.99
N ILE A 108 -1.71 -3.19 8.68
CA ILE A 108 -2.66 -4.06 7.97
C ILE A 108 -2.17 -5.52 7.99
N LYS A 109 -0.89 -5.75 7.69
CA LYS A 109 -0.26 -7.09 7.76
C LYS A 109 -0.29 -7.68 9.17
N PHE A 110 -0.13 -6.82 10.19
CA PHE A 110 -0.19 -7.23 11.59
C PHE A 110 -1.61 -7.62 12.00
N ARG A 111 -2.62 -6.82 11.62
CA ARG A 111 -4.04 -7.12 11.89
C ARG A 111 -4.46 -8.48 11.31
N GLU A 112 -3.95 -8.84 10.14
CA GLU A 112 -4.21 -10.14 9.51
C GLU A 112 -3.65 -11.31 10.34
N ARG A 113 -2.45 -11.17 10.94
CA ARG A 113 -1.87 -12.16 11.86
C ARG A 113 -2.64 -12.26 13.19
N PHE A 114 -3.06 -11.13 13.77
CA PHE A 114 -3.84 -11.13 15.01
C PHE A 114 -5.25 -11.72 14.84
N GLY A 115 -5.83 -11.59 13.65
CA GLY A 115 -7.11 -12.23 13.33
C GLY A 115 -7.07 -13.77 13.37
N GLN A 116 -5.87 -14.37 13.33
CA GLN A 116 -5.66 -15.82 13.41
C GLN A 116 -5.16 -16.29 14.77
N SER A 117 -4.87 -15.38 15.71
CA SER A 117 -4.40 -15.71 17.06
C SER A 117 -5.45 -16.51 17.82
N LYS A 118 -5.07 -17.70 18.30
CA LYS A 118 -5.95 -18.56 19.08
C LYS A 118 -5.58 -18.47 20.56
N VAL A 119 -6.59 -18.33 21.42
CA VAL A 119 -6.41 -18.51 22.86
C VAL A 119 -6.34 -20.00 23.11
N VAL A 120 -5.21 -20.48 23.64
CA VAL A 120 -4.98 -21.87 24.00
C VAL A 120 -4.82 -21.99 25.51
N ALA A 121 -5.48 -22.99 26.08
CA ALA A 121 -5.32 -23.35 27.48
C ALA A 121 -4.39 -24.56 27.59
N PHE A 122 -3.37 -24.48 28.44
CA PHE A 122 -2.43 -25.58 28.68
C PHE A 122 -2.27 -25.85 30.19
N PRO A 123 -2.00 -27.11 30.57
CA PRO A 123 -1.86 -27.49 31.97
C PRO A 123 -0.60 -26.85 32.57
N PHE A 124 -0.74 -26.21 33.73
CA PHE A 124 0.38 -25.65 34.47
C PHE A 124 1.06 -26.76 35.29
N PRO A 125 2.36 -26.64 35.69
CA PRO A 125 3.11 -27.70 36.38
C PRO A 125 2.55 -28.14 37.76
N ARG A 126 1.42 -27.60 38.19
CA ARG A 126 0.71 -27.96 39.42
C ARG A 126 -0.70 -28.40 39.07
N ASP A 127 -1.13 -29.50 39.67
CA ASP A 127 -2.47 -30.06 39.45
C ASP A 127 -3.57 -29.04 39.78
N GLY A 128 -4.57 -28.96 38.90
CA GLY A 128 -5.71 -28.05 39.04
C GLY A 128 -5.49 -26.62 38.52
N LEU A 129 -4.28 -26.29 38.04
CA LEU A 129 -3.98 -24.96 37.47
C LEU A 129 -3.89 -25.02 35.94
N TRP A 130 -4.61 -24.11 35.29
CA TRP A 130 -4.61 -23.93 33.84
C TRP A 130 -4.06 -22.56 33.49
N ALA A 131 -3.15 -22.49 32.53
CA ALA A 131 -2.62 -21.25 32.00
C ALA A 131 -3.26 -20.95 30.64
N LEU A 132 -3.57 -19.69 30.41
CA LEU A 132 -4.02 -19.18 29.11
C LEU A 132 -2.81 -18.58 28.38
N GLY A 133 -2.59 -19.02 27.15
CA GLY A 133 -1.59 -18.48 26.24
C GLY A 133 -2.25 -18.00 24.94
N PHE A 134 -1.59 -17.08 24.27
CA PHE A 134 -1.92 -16.70 22.90
C PHE A 134 -0.98 -17.43 21.95
N ASP A 135 -1.53 -18.30 21.11
CA ASP A 135 -0.80 -18.90 20.01
C ASP A 135 -0.76 -17.89 18.85
N MET A 136 0.43 -17.32 18.63
CA MET A 136 0.73 -16.33 17.61
C MET A 136 1.47 -17.06 16.48
N GLY A 137 0.75 -17.91 15.75
CA GLY A 137 1.26 -18.83 14.73
C GLY A 137 2.33 -18.25 13.80
#